data_AF-A0AAW7TEB6-F1
#
_entry.id   AF-A0AAW7TEB6-F1
#
_cell.length_a   1.000
_cell.length_b   1.000
_cell.length_c   1.000
_cell.angle_alpha   90.00
_cell.angle_beta   90.00
_cell.angle_gamma   90.00
#
_symmetry.space_group_name_H-M   'P 1'
#
loop_
_entity.id
_entity.type
_entity.pdbx_description
1 polymer ?
#
loop_
_entity_poly.entity_id
_entity_poly.type
_entity_poly.pdbx_seq_one_letter_code
_entity_poly.pdbx_strand_id
1 'polypeptide(L)'
;MSLREWFFRRAMTRATAKPAPPRIPMSGDRLMQRDYFSVTLSDLAEGDVLVDALERGDVVGRAWVPATDEGKYGEYAKEVRIPLHRAAAARVQYTYYLRQYEYNERDTVTFWLRLLGRDYRLHAWLEDARQGRYNRQRIARKRRFHKD
;
A
#
# COMPACT_ATOMS: atom_id res chain seq x y z
N MET A 1 13.87 22.20 -7.35
CA MET A 1 13.07 21.14 -6.72
C MET A 1 11.70 21.73 -6.38
N SER A 2 10.63 21.19 -6.94
CA SER A 2 9.27 21.73 -6.73
C SER A 2 8.66 21.25 -5.39
N LEU A 3 7.62 21.92 -4.89
CA LEU A 3 6.90 21.48 -3.69
C LEU A 3 6.31 20.07 -3.87
N ARG A 4 5.75 19.79 -5.06
CA ARG A 4 5.22 18.47 -5.44
C ARG A 4 6.31 17.40 -5.35
N GLU A 5 7.47 17.67 -5.93
CA GLU A 5 8.62 16.78 -5.90
C GLU A 5 9.16 16.55 -4.47
N TRP A 6 9.13 17.59 -3.62
CA TRP A 6 9.49 17.46 -2.22
C TRP A 6 8.57 16.49 -1.45
N PHE A 7 7.25 16.66 -1.58
CA PHE A 7 6.29 15.74 -0.95
C PHE A 7 6.41 14.33 -1.52
N PHE A 8 6.53 14.21 -2.84
CA PHE A 8 6.70 12.92 -3.53
C PHE A 8 7.94 12.17 -3.04
N ARG A 9 9.09 12.85 -2.95
CA ARG A 9 10.31 12.26 -2.41
C ARG A 9 10.12 11.74 -0.99
N ARG A 10 9.46 12.53 -0.13
CA ARG A 10 9.22 12.17 1.27
C ARG A 10 8.25 10.98 1.41
N ALA A 11 7.16 10.99 0.66
CA ALA A 11 6.20 9.91 0.58
C ALA A 11 6.87 8.62 0.10
N MET A 12 7.60 8.68 -1.02
CA MET A 12 8.25 7.54 -1.62
C MET A 12 9.32 6.94 -0.69
N THR A 13 10.15 7.78 -0.06
CA THR A 13 11.15 7.33 0.92
C THR A 13 10.52 6.52 2.06
N ARG A 14 9.29 6.86 2.48
CA ARG A 14 8.59 6.10 3.53
C ARG A 14 7.96 4.82 3.00
N ALA A 15 7.36 4.87 1.82
CA ALA A 15 6.76 3.68 1.22
C ALA A 15 7.81 2.61 0.89
N THR A 16 8.93 3.00 0.26
CA THR A 16 9.99 2.06 -0.15
C THR A 16 10.86 1.57 1.01
N ALA A 17 10.76 2.17 2.20
CA ALA A 17 11.41 1.64 3.40
C ALA A 17 10.72 0.38 3.95
N LYS A 18 9.48 0.10 3.53
CA LYS A 18 8.73 -1.10 3.91
C LYS A 18 7.95 -1.63 2.68
N PRO A 19 8.62 -2.13 1.65
CA PRO A 19 7.97 -2.58 0.43
C PRO A 19 7.13 -3.84 0.69
N ALA A 20 6.05 -3.98 -0.05
CA ALA A 20 5.21 -5.17 -0.02
C ALA A 20 6.01 -6.38 -0.52
N PRO A 21 5.82 -7.57 0.08
CA PRO A 21 6.41 -8.79 -0.44
C PRO A 21 5.80 -9.14 -1.81
N PRO A 22 6.49 -9.93 -2.64
CA PRO A 22 5.97 -10.37 -3.94
C PRO A 22 4.59 -11.06 -3.85
N ARG A 23 4.33 -11.74 -2.74
CA ARG A 23 3.04 -12.38 -2.45
C ARG A 23 2.44 -11.82 -1.17
N ILE A 24 1.36 -11.08 -1.32
CA ILE A 24 0.65 -10.44 -0.21
C ILE A 24 -0.28 -11.49 0.45
N PRO A 25 -0.08 -11.87 1.73
CA PRO A 25 -0.83 -12.93 2.39
C PRO A 25 -2.28 -12.51 2.68
N MET A 26 -3.28 -13.03 1.98
CA MET A 26 -4.70 -12.60 2.08
C MET A 26 -5.48 -13.18 3.27
N SER A 27 -4.91 -14.11 4.02
CA SER A 27 -5.59 -14.80 5.13
C SER A 27 -4.60 -15.32 6.18
N GLY A 28 -5.15 -15.78 7.32
CA GLY A 28 -4.38 -16.37 8.43
C GLY A 28 -3.56 -15.36 9.24
N ASP A 29 -2.68 -15.84 10.10
CA ASP A 29 -1.92 -15.00 11.03
C ASP A 29 -1.02 -13.98 10.32
N ARG A 30 -0.54 -14.33 9.13
CA ARG A 30 0.30 -13.44 8.29
C ARG A 30 -0.48 -12.20 7.81
N LEU A 31 -1.81 -12.28 7.66
CA LEU A 31 -2.66 -11.12 7.37
C LEU A 31 -2.56 -10.09 8.50
N MET A 32 -2.55 -10.53 9.77
CA MET A 32 -2.49 -9.63 10.92
C MET A 32 -1.11 -9.01 11.13
N GLN A 33 -0.08 -9.53 10.46
CA GLN A 33 1.29 -9.02 10.51
C GLN A 33 1.61 -8.01 9.41
N ARG A 34 0.66 -7.72 8.50
CA ARG A 34 0.88 -6.75 7.42
C ARG A 34 1.15 -5.34 7.98
N ASP A 35 2.28 -4.76 7.57
CA ASP A 35 2.69 -3.36 7.80
C ASP A 35 3.70 -3.00 6.69
N TYR A 36 3.21 -2.87 5.46
CA TYR A 36 4.03 -2.60 4.28
C TYR A 36 3.25 -1.87 3.19
N PHE A 37 3.96 -1.35 2.20
CA PHE A 37 3.42 -0.49 1.14
C PHE A 37 3.66 -1.09 -0.24
N SER A 38 2.68 -0.92 -1.12
CA SER A 38 2.86 -1.02 -2.56
C SER A 38 2.66 0.36 -3.17
N VAL A 39 3.44 0.72 -4.19
CA VAL A 39 3.26 1.98 -4.91
C VAL A 39 3.29 1.71 -6.40
N THR A 40 2.29 2.20 -7.11
CA THR A 40 2.22 2.13 -8.57
C THR A 40 2.23 3.54 -9.15
N LEU A 41 3.01 3.73 -10.21
CA LEU A 41 3.01 4.93 -11.03
C LEU A 41 2.37 4.61 -12.39
N SER A 42 1.50 5.49 -12.86
CA SER A 42 0.78 5.39 -14.14
C SER A 42 0.96 6.68 -14.93
N ASP A 43 0.48 6.69 -16.18
CA ASP A 43 0.67 7.80 -17.14
C ASP A 43 2.15 8.06 -17.47
N LEU A 44 2.94 6.98 -17.51
CA LEU A 44 4.35 6.99 -17.90
C LEU A 44 4.52 6.36 -19.29
N ALA A 45 5.61 6.71 -19.98
CA ALA A 45 5.95 6.13 -21.27
C ALA A 45 6.26 4.62 -21.18
N GLU A 46 6.68 4.16 -20.00
CA GLU A 46 6.96 2.76 -19.67
C GLU A 46 5.69 1.94 -19.38
N GLY A 47 4.51 2.58 -19.31
CA GLY A 47 3.28 1.97 -18.82
C GLY A 47 3.15 2.07 -17.30
N ASP A 48 2.36 1.19 -16.70
CA ASP A 48 2.25 1.11 -15.24
C ASP A 48 3.54 0.55 -14.64
N VAL A 49 4.04 1.20 -13.60
CA VAL A 49 5.30 0.86 -12.94
C VAL A 49 5.05 0.60 -11.46
N LEU A 50 5.33 -0.63 -11.02
CA LEU A 50 5.40 -1.00 -9.62
C LEU A 50 6.75 -0.54 -9.05
N VAL A 51 6.72 0.32 -8.04
CA VAL A 51 7.93 0.89 -7.45
C VAL A 51 8.54 -0.07 -6.44
N ASP A 52 9.84 -0.33 -6.58
CA ASP A 52 10.60 -1.16 -5.66
C ASP A 52 11.48 -0.29 -4.74
N ALA A 53 12.13 0.76 -5.26
CA ALA A 53 13.08 1.57 -4.51
C ALA A 53 13.17 3.03 -4.98
N LEU A 54 13.81 3.85 -4.13
CA LEU A 54 14.22 5.21 -4.47
C LEU A 54 15.75 5.30 -4.32
N GLU A 55 16.47 5.43 -5.42
CA GLU A 55 17.93 5.38 -5.46
C GLU A 55 18.51 6.61 -6.15
N ARG A 56 19.40 7.34 -5.48
CA ARG A 56 20.19 8.45 -6.07
C ARG A 56 19.38 9.51 -6.84
N GLY A 57 18.09 9.68 -6.50
CA GLY A 57 17.21 10.63 -7.20
C GLY A 57 16.40 10.02 -8.34
N ASP A 58 16.41 8.70 -8.49
CA ASP A 58 15.57 7.95 -9.41
C ASP A 58 14.61 7.04 -8.65
N VAL A 59 13.41 6.90 -9.18
CA VAL A 59 12.49 5.84 -8.81
C VAL A 59 12.88 4.59 -9.60
N VAL A 60 13.16 3.51 -8.89
CA VAL A 60 13.48 2.19 -9.46
C VAL A 60 12.27 1.29 -9.26
N GLY A 61 11.88 0.58 -10.30
CA GLY A 61 10.73 -0.31 -10.25
C GLY A 61 10.65 -1.23 -11.45
N ARG A 62 9.52 -1.92 -11.58
CA ARG A 62 9.22 -2.84 -12.67
C ARG A 62 7.99 -2.36 -13.42
N ALA A 63 8.10 -2.19 -14.72
CA ALA A 63 7.01 -1.88 -15.62
C ALA A 63 6.20 -3.12 -15.97
N TRP A 64 4.90 -2.92 -16.20
CA TRP A 64 3.97 -3.95 -16.62
C TRP A 64 4.34 -4.49 -18.00
N VAL A 65 4.43 -5.80 -18.11
CA VAL A 65 4.62 -6.54 -19.35
C VAL A 65 3.33 -7.29 -19.65
N PRO A 66 2.64 -6.98 -20.76
CA PRO A 66 1.43 -7.72 -21.14
C PRO A 66 1.79 -9.17 -21.50
N ALA A 67 0.87 -10.09 -21.23
CA ALA A 67 1.02 -11.48 -21.67
C ALA A 67 1.03 -11.56 -23.21
N THR A 68 1.99 -12.30 -23.76
CA THR A 68 2.08 -12.57 -25.20
C THR A 68 1.29 -13.80 -25.64
N ASP A 69 1.00 -14.71 -24.71
CA ASP A 69 0.33 -15.99 -24.99
C ASP A 69 -1.09 -16.02 -24.40
N GLU A 70 -2.01 -16.70 -25.09
CA GLU A 70 -3.35 -16.98 -24.56
C GLU A 70 -3.27 -17.78 -23.25
N GLY A 71 -3.96 -17.30 -22.22
CA GLY A 71 -4.03 -17.95 -20.91
C GLY A 71 -2.94 -17.57 -19.91
N LYS A 72 -1.99 -16.70 -20.29
CA LYS A 72 -1.02 -16.11 -19.35
C LYS A 72 -1.50 -14.75 -18.84
N TYR A 73 -1.11 -14.44 -17.60
CA TYR A 73 -1.30 -13.11 -17.01
C TYR A 73 -0.06 -12.25 -17.27
N GLY A 74 -0.27 -10.96 -17.51
CA GLY A 74 0.83 -10.00 -17.52
C GLY A 74 1.47 -9.86 -16.13
N GLU A 75 2.68 -9.33 -16.09
CA GLU A 75 3.42 -9.19 -14.84
C GLU A 75 4.31 -7.94 -14.81
N TYR A 76 4.62 -7.47 -13.61
CA TYR A 76 5.62 -6.42 -13.40
C TYR A 76 7.02 -7.04 -13.40
N ALA A 77 7.68 -7.05 -14.56
CA ALA A 77 8.97 -7.71 -14.76
C ALA A 77 10.04 -6.83 -15.44
N LYS A 78 9.66 -5.84 -16.26
CA LYS A 78 10.64 -5.02 -16.97
C LYS A 78 11.22 -3.95 -16.05
N GLU A 79 12.47 -4.09 -15.63
CA GLU A 79 13.13 -3.08 -14.80
C GLU A 79 13.21 -1.71 -15.50
N VAL A 80 12.88 -0.66 -14.75
CA VAL A 80 12.92 0.72 -15.22
C VAL A 80 13.47 1.65 -14.14
N ARG A 81 14.16 2.70 -14.58
CA ARG A 81 14.65 3.79 -13.71
C ARG A 81 14.07 5.10 -14.22
N ILE A 82 13.37 5.82 -13.36
CA ILE A 82 12.62 7.01 -13.71
C ILE A 82 13.15 8.18 -12.89
N PRO A 83 13.66 9.25 -13.52
CA PRO A 83 14.08 10.43 -12.80
C PRO A 83 12.98 10.98 -11.89
N LEU A 84 13.32 11.36 -10.65
CA LEU A 84 12.35 11.77 -9.63
C LEU A 84 11.39 12.86 -10.11
N HIS A 85 11.89 13.85 -10.88
CA HIS A 85 11.05 14.93 -11.39
C HIS A 85 9.96 14.43 -12.35
N ARG A 86 10.26 13.42 -13.17
CA ARG A 86 9.30 12.78 -14.09
C ARG A 86 8.35 11.87 -13.33
N ALA A 87 8.87 11.06 -12.40
CA ALA A 87 8.04 10.21 -11.54
C ALA A 87 7.06 11.02 -10.70
N ALA A 88 7.49 12.17 -10.15
CA ALA A 88 6.65 13.05 -9.36
C ALA A 88 5.50 13.67 -10.18
N ALA A 89 5.69 13.83 -11.50
CA ALA A 89 4.67 14.34 -12.42
C ALA A 89 3.62 13.28 -12.81
N ALA A 90 3.95 12.00 -12.66
CA ALA A 90 3.09 10.87 -12.98
C ALA A 90 1.87 10.78 -12.05
N ARG A 91 0.90 9.95 -12.43
CA ARG A 91 -0.20 9.56 -11.54
C ARG A 91 0.30 8.50 -10.58
N VAL A 92 0.02 8.66 -9.29
CA VAL A 92 0.51 7.73 -8.25
C VAL A 92 -0.66 7.09 -7.51
N GLN A 93 -0.47 5.83 -7.12
CA GLN A 93 -1.31 5.14 -6.17
C GLN A 93 -0.45 4.49 -5.09
N TYR A 94 -0.63 4.93 -3.86
CA TYR A 94 -0.06 4.32 -2.66
C TYR A 94 -1.09 3.36 -2.08
N THR A 95 -0.68 2.12 -1.85
CA THR A 95 -1.47 1.12 -1.14
C THR A 95 -0.74 0.74 0.14
N TYR A 96 -1.33 1.05 1.29
CA TYR A 96 -0.81 0.66 2.59
C TYR A 96 -1.59 -0.52 3.14
N TYR A 97 -0.89 -1.64 3.30
CA TYR A 97 -1.41 -2.84 3.91
C TYR A 97 -1.09 -2.84 5.39
N LEU A 98 -2.13 -2.72 6.21
CA LEU A 98 -2.02 -2.71 7.66
C LEU A 98 -3.02 -3.71 8.26
N ARG A 99 -2.51 -4.85 8.73
CA ARG A 99 -3.35 -5.96 9.21
C ARG A 99 -4.38 -6.36 8.14
N GLN A 100 -5.65 -6.40 8.50
CA GLN A 100 -6.78 -6.64 7.59
C GLN A 100 -7.14 -5.45 6.70
N TYR A 101 -6.54 -4.28 6.94
CA TYR A 101 -6.87 -3.04 6.24
C TYR A 101 -5.98 -2.81 5.02
N GLU A 102 -6.62 -2.30 3.98
CA GLU A 102 -5.96 -1.79 2.80
C GLU A 102 -6.40 -0.35 2.59
N TYR A 103 -5.43 0.56 2.62
CA TYR A 103 -5.66 1.98 2.40
C TYR A 103 -5.07 2.37 1.05
N ASN A 104 -5.93 2.84 0.15
CA ASN A 104 -5.55 3.32 -1.17
C ASN A 104 -5.58 4.85 -1.18
N GLU A 105 -4.47 5.48 -1.52
CA GLU A 105 -4.32 6.93 -1.57
C GLU A 105 -3.67 7.36 -2.89
N ARG A 106 -4.29 8.33 -3.56
CA ARG A 106 -3.82 8.83 -4.87
C ARG A 106 -3.18 10.21 -4.77
N ASP A 107 -3.45 10.92 -3.67
CA ASP A 107 -2.85 12.21 -3.41
C ASP A 107 -1.60 12.07 -2.52
N THR A 108 -0.47 12.53 -3.02
CA THR A 108 0.84 12.38 -2.34
C THR A 108 0.90 13.18 -1.05
N VAL A 109 0.32 14.38 -1.02
CA VAL A 109 0.36 15.26 0.15
C VAL A 109 -0.49 14.66 1.27
N THR A 110 -1.70 14.23 0.94
CA THR A 110 -2.64 13.56 1.85
C THR A 110 -2.03 12.27 2.39
N PHE A 111 -1.44 11.43 1.54
CA PHE A 111 -0.74 10.23 1.97
C PHE A 111 0.36 10.54 3.00
N TRP A 112 1.21 11.52 2.71
CA TRP A 112 2.30 11.91 3.58
C TRP A 112 1.81 12.48 4.93
N LEU A 113 0.78 13.33 4.91
CA LEU A 113 0.18 13.89 6.13
C LEU A 113 -0.47 12.81 7.00
N ARG A 114 -1.23 11.89 6.40
CA ARG A 114 -1.84 10.75 7.10
C ARG A 114 -0.81 9.81 7.71
N LEU A 115 0.30 9.56 7.00
CA LEU A 115 1.43 8.80 7.52
C LEU A 115 2.06 9.49 8.74
N LEU A 116 2.31 10.80 8.63
CA LEU A 116 2.92 11.59 9.70
C LEU A 116 2.03 11.62 10.95
N GLY A 117 0.73 11.86 10.77
CA GLY A 117 -0.27 11.88 11.83
C GLY A 117 -0.64 10.51 12.40
N ARG A 118 -0.07 9.42 11.86
CA ARG A 118 -0.44 8.03 12.21
C ARG A 118 -1.94 7.72 12.02
N ASP A 119 -2.61 8.45 11.14
CA ASP A 119 -4.06 8.41 10.94
C ASP A 119 -4.54 6.99 10.61
N TYR A 120 -3.85 6.31 9.68
CA TYR A 120 -4.15 4.92 9.31
C TYR A 120 -4.09 3.95 10.51
N ARG A 121 -3.15 4.15 11.44
CA ARG A 121 -3.02 3.29 12.63
C ARG A 121 -4.09 3.58 13.66
N LEU A 122 -4.46 4.85 13.82
CA LEU A 122 -5.56 5.24 14.70
C LEU A 122 -6.88 4.66 14.20
N HIS A 123 -7.14 4.77 12.90
CA HIS A 123 -8.34 4.19 12.29
C HIS A 123 -8.41 2.67 12.47
N ALA A 124 -7.34 1.95 12.14
CA ALA A 124 -7.27 0.50 12.33
C ALA A 124 -7.51 0.10 13.79
N TRP A 125 -6.90 0.82 14.74
CA TRP A 125 -7.08 0.54 16.17
C TRP A 125 -8.51 0.81 16.66
N LEU A 126 -9.14 1.90 16.20
CA LEU A 126 -10.52 2.23 16.54
C LEU A 126 -11.50 1.18 16.03
N GLU A 127 -11.28 0.68 14.82
CA GLU A 127 -12.11 -0.38 14.27
C GLU A 127 -11.90 -1.72 14.97
N ASP A 128 -10.66 -2.10 15.25
CA ASP A 128 -10.34 -3.30 16.05
C ASP A 128 -11.04 -3.25 17.42
N ALA A 129 -11.03 -2.07 18.07
CA ALA A 129 -11.73 -1.86 19.33
C ALA A 129 -13.25 -2.00 19.20
N ARG A 130 -13.85 -1.53 18.11
CA ARG A 130 -15.29 -1.73 17.82
C ARG A 130 -15.59 -3.21 17.61
N GLN A 131 -14.84 -3.91 16.76
CA GLN A 131 -15.05 -5.34 16.49
C GLN A 131 -14.88 -6.19 17.76
N GLY A 132 -13.88 -5.89 18.60
CA GLY A 132 -13.67 -6.56 19.88
C GLY A 132 -14.86 -6.41 20.83
N ARG A 133 -15.47 -5.22 20.89
CA ARG A 133 -16.69 -4.98 21.69
C ARG A 133 -17.89 -5.79 21.17
N TYR A 134 -18.10 -5.85 19.85
CA TYR A 134 -19.18 -6.67 19.26
C TYR A 134 -19.00 -8.17 19.52
N ASN A 135 -17.78 -8.69 19.37
CA ASN A 135 -17.49 -10.11 19.64
C ASN A 135 -17.70 -10.48 21.12
N ARG A 136 -17.31 -9.60 22.05
CA ARG A 136 -17.58 -9.79 23.50
C ARG A 136 -19.07 -9.83 23.81
N GLN A 137 -19.87 -8.95 23.18
CA GLN A 137 -21.33 -8.96 23.36
C GLN A 137 -21.98 -10.23 22.80
N ARG A 138 -21.48 -10.75 21.67
CA ARG A 138 -22.00 -11.98 21.04
C ARG A 138 -21.67 -13.24 21.85
N ILE A 139 -20.48 -13.30 22.45
CA ILE A 139 -20.08 -14.36 23.41
C ILE A 139 -20.95 -14.29 24.68
N ALA A 140 -21.17 -13.08 25.21
CA ALA A 140 -22.03 -12.88 26.37
C ALA A 140 -23.49 -13.30 26.11
N ARG A 141 -24.00 -13.13 24.88
CA ARG A 141 -25.33 -13.63 24.47
C ARG A 141 -25.35 -15.16 24.33
N LYS A 142 -24.34 -15.78 23.70
CA LYS A 142 -24.26 -17.25 23.59
C LYS A 142 -24.17 -17.95 24.95
N ARG A 143 -23.47 -17.36 25.93
CA ARG A 143 -23.43 -17.89 27.31
C ARG A 143 -24.78 -17.87 28.04
N ARG A 144 -25.75 -17.08 27.59
CA ARG A 144 -27.12 -17.08 28.17
C ARG A 144 -28.01 -18.19 27.58
N PHE A 145 -27.73 -18.67 26.38
CA PHE A 145 -28.53 -19.70 25.70
C PHE A 145 -27.99 -21.13 25.87
N HIS A 146 -26.90 -21.31 26.63
CA HIS A 146 -26.26 -22.63 26.86
C HIS A 146 -26.25 -22.98 28.35
N LYS A 147 -27.14 -22.34 29.13
CA LYS A 147 -27.28 -22.50 30.57
C LYS A 147 -28.67 -23.01 30.97
N ASP A 148 -29.39 -23.58 30.01
CA ASP A 148 -30.60 -24.39 30.16
C ASP A 148 -30.29 -25.80 29.65
#